data_AF-A0A8T5QAI8-F1
#
_entry.id   AF-A0A8T5QAI8-F1
#
_cell.length_a   1.000
_cell.length_b   1.000
_cell.length_c   1.000
_cell.angle_alpha   90.00
_cell.angle_beta   90.00
_cell.angle_gamma   90.00
#
_symmetry.space_group_name_H-M   'P 1'
#
loop_
_entity.id
_entity.type
_entity.pdbx_description
1 polymer ?
#
loop_
_entity_poly.entity_id
_entity_poly.type
_entity_poly.pdbx_seq_one_letter_code
_entity_poly.pdbx_strand_id
1 'polypeptide(L)'
;VVFLLAISSVAAVSIDEECQDNGFDYGIAKYDCSNGVYTLDEQNSLYDYYVFGFTGDCQEADWTASPGVDGVLVKSAADTSEDGDGTSGTVYGWTETKCNPQGVCKDITHDISHVTFCKDSNGGNGGNGCKGDCNGDHPVPVFSFATLAVAVVLAGLGLAYLRKR
;
A
#
# COMPACT_ATOMS: atom_id res chain seq x y z
N VAL A 1 16.96 -28.21 -11.99
CA VAL A 1 17.45 -27.04 -11.24
C VAL A 1 16.26 -26.11 -11.08
N VAL A 2 15.70 -26.03 -9.86
CA VAL A 2 14.57 -25.14 -9.56
C VAL A 2 15.17 -23.78 -9.24
N PHE A 3 14.91 -22.79 -10.09
CA PHE A 3 15.25 -21.40 -9.81
C PHE A 3 14.25 -20.86 -8.79
N LEU A 4 14.70 -20.76 -7.53
CA LEU A 4 14.05 -19.95 -6.52
C LEU A 4 14.25 -18.48 -6.92
N LEU A 5 13.20 -17.85 -7.44
CA LEU A 5 13.13 -16.40 -7.52
C LEU A 5 13.02 -15.89 -6.08
N ALA A 6 14.13 -15.38 -5.56
CA ALA A 6 14.12 -14.53 -4.38
C ALA A 6 13.26 -13.32 -4.73
N ILE A 7 12.07 -13.23 -4.13
CA ILE A 7 11.26 -12.02 -4.18
C ILE A 7 12.02 -11.04 -3.30
N SER A 8 12.77 -10.16 -3.96
CA SER A 8 13.44 -9.02 -3.37
C SER A 8 12.46 -8.30 -2.45
N SER A 9 12.85 -8.10 -1.19
CA SER A 9 12.16 -7.22 -0.26
C SER A 9 11.81 -5.92 -0.99
N VAL A 10 10.52 -5.65 -1.16
CA VAL A 10 10.06 -4.33 -1.58
C VAL A 10 10.70 -3.37 -0.59
N ALA A 11 11.59 -2.49 -1.05
CA ALA A 11 12.22 -1.53 -0.15
C ALA A 11 11.08 -0.79 0.56
N ALA A 12 11.14 -0.71 1.89
CA ALA A 12 10.15 0.03 2.66
C ALA A 12 10.15 1.47 2.11
N VAL A 13 9.04 1.86 1.50
CA VAL A 13 8.82 3.23 1.01
C VAL A 13 8.82 4.14 2.23
N SER A 14 9.49 5.29 2.16
CA SER A 14 9.53 6.22 3.29
C SER A 14 8.14 6.72 3.65
N ILE A 15 7.95 7.19 4.87
CA ILE A 15 6.63 7.64 5.34
C ILE A 15 6.08 8.81 4.51
N ASP A 16 6.94 9.77 4.16
CA ASP A 16 6.56 10.92 3.36
C ASP A 16 6.21 10.51 1.92
N GLU A 17 7.00 9.61 1.33
CA GLU A 17 6.75 9.11 -0.03
C GLU A 17 5.43 8.32 -0.10
N GLU A 18 5.12 7.49 0.90
CA GLU A 18 3.84 6.77 0.95
C GLU A 18 2.64 7.72 1.06
N CYS A 19 2.73 8.76 1.89
CA CYS A 19 1.68 9.77 2.00
C CYS A 19 1.52 10.58 0.71
N GLN A 20 2.63 10.98 0.08
CA GLN A 20 2.63 11.74 -1.17
C GLN A 20 2.06 10.96 -2.35
N ASP A 21 2.38 9.67 -2.45
CA ASP A 21 1.81 8.77 -3.45
C ASP A 21 0.29 8.61 -3.32
N ASN A 22 -0.27 8.91 -2.14
CA ASN A 22 -1.71 8.86 -1.86
C ASN A 22 -2.37 10.24 -1.74
N GLY A 23 -1.68 11.31 -2.16
CA GLY A 23 -2.27 12.65 -2.29
C GLY A 23 -2.18 13.54 -1.06
N PHE A 24 -1.42 13.13 -0.04
CA PHE A 24 -1.12 13.97 1.13
C PHE A 24 0.24 14.66 0.98
N ASP A 25 0.51 15.70 1.77
CA ASP A 25 1.79 16.42 1.68
C ASP A 25 2.92 15.76 2.48
N TYR A 26 2.61 15.24 3.69
CA TYR A 26 3.60 14.72 4.63
C TYR A 26 3.10 13.48 5.38
N GLY A 27 4.04 12.62 5.80
CA GLY A 27 3.77 11.49 6.67
C GLY A 27 4.22 11.74 8.10
N ILE A 28 3.34 11.57 9.08
CA ILE A 28 3.60 11.87 10.50
C ILE A 28 4.23 10.68 11.23
N ALA A 29 3.56 9.53 11.20
CA ALA A 29 3.94 8.30 11.89
C ALA A 29 3.55 7.05 11.07
N LYS A 30 4.39 6.03 11.08
CA LYS A 30 4.13 4.71 10.50
C LYS A 30 4.23 3.65 11.58
N TYR A 31 3.20 2.85 11.72
CA TYR A 31 3.13 1.77 12.68
C TYR A 31 3.05 0.44 11.96
N ASP A 32 4.06 -0.39 12.13
CA ASP A 32 4.07 -1.76 11.63
C ASP A 32 3.25 -2.66 12.56
N CYS A 33 2.41 -3.51 11.98
CA CYS A 33 1.78 -4.60 12.69
C CYS A 33 2.62 -5.87 12.54
N SER A 34 3.44 -6.14 13.54
CA SER A 34 4.29 -7.32 13.59
C SER A 34 3.92 -8.17 14.81
N ASN A 35 3.61 -9.44 14.57
CA ASN A 35 3.18 -10.39 15.62
C ASN A 35 1.91 -9.96 16.38
N GLY A 36 0.95 -9.33 15.70
CA GLY A 36 -0.33 -8.92 16.29
C GLY A 36 -0.25 -7.67 17.17
N VAL A 37 0.85 -6.93 17.12
CA VAL A 37 1.05 -5.70 17.89
C VAL A 37 1.55 -4.60 16.95
N TYR A 38 0.99 -3.41 17.12
CA TYR A 38 1.44 -2.21 16.43
C TYR A 38 2.64 -1.60 17.13
N THR A 39 3.73 -1.41 16.40
CA THR A 39 4.94 -0.76 16.88
C THR A 39 5.32 0.37 15.92
N LEU A 40 5.76 1.50 16.48
CA LEU A 40 6.25 2.60 15.67
C LEU A 40 7.49 2.13 14.88
N ASP A 41 7.39 2.20 13.55
CA ASP A 41 8.46 1.85 12.61
C ASP A 41 9.19 3.11 12.14
N GLU A 42 8.43 4.11 11.68
CA GLU A 42 8.98 5.35 11.13
C GLU A 42 8.21 6.56 11.68
N GLN A 43 8.91 7.68 11.86
CA GLN A 43 8.32 8.95 12.28
C GLN A 43 9.05 10.13 11.64
N ASN A 44 8.35 11.23 11.41
CA ASN A 44 8.96 12.49 10.96
C ASN A 44 9.01 13.54 12.10
N SER A 45 9.40 14.77 11.77
CA SER A 45 9.49 15.88 12.73
C SER A 45 8.14 16.36 13.29
N LEU A 46 7.01 16.00 12.67
CA LEU A 46 5.69 16.33 13.16
C LEU A 46 5.23 15.39 14.28
N TYR A 47 5.82 14.19 14.38
CA TYR A 47 5.41 13.16 15.33
C TYR A 47 5.28 13.67 16.78
N ASP A 48 6.25 14.47 17.24
CA ASP A 48 6.28 14.97 18.62
C ASP A 48 5.12 15.91 18.98
N TYR A 49 4.38 16.41 17.99
CA TYR A 49 3.17 17.21 18.20
C TYR A 49 1.89 16.37 18.33
N TYR A 50 1.99 15.06 18.09
CA TYR A 50 0.87 14.13 18.11
C TYR A 50 0.99 13.14 19.27
N VAL A 51 -0.17 12.76 19.80
CA VAL A 51 -0.33 11.61 20.67
C VAL A 51 -1.15 10.58 19.91
N PHE A 52 -0.54 9.42 19.68
CA PHE A 52 -1.18 8.29 18.99
C PHE A 52 -1.49 7.15 19.96
N GLY A 53 -2.50 6.36 19.61
CA GLY A 53 -2.82 5.12 20.30
C GLY A 53 -3.43 4.10 19.36
N PHE A 54 -3.11 2.83 19.58
CA PHE A 54 -3.69 1.68 18.89
C PHE A 54 -4.23 0.66 19.90
N THR A 55 -5.35 0.04 19.58
CA THR A 55 -5.90 -1.11 20.31
C THR A 55 -6.47 -2.11 19.32
N GLY A 56 -6.04 -3.38 19.38
CA GLY A 56 -6.49 -4.42 18.45
C GLY A 56 -5.32 -5.30 18.00
N ASP A 57 -5.48 -5.90 16.82
CA ASP A 57 -4.50 -6.77 16.17
C ASP A 57 -4.36 -6.47 14.67
N CYS A 58 -3.61 -7.29 13.93
CA CYS A 58 -3.35 -7.03 12.51
C CYS A 58 -4.56 -7.31 11.59
N GLN A 59 -5.69 -7.81 12.09
CA GLN A 59 -6.92 -7.93 11.32
C GLN A 59 -7.88 -6.77 11.57
N GLU A 60 -7.93 -6.26 12.79
CA GLU A 60 -8.79 -5.15 13.16
C GLU A 60 -8.15 -4.35 14.29
N ALA A 61 -8.01 -3.04 14.10
CA ALA A 61 -7.46 -2.17 15.12
C ALA A 61 -8.13 -0.80 15.16
N ASP A 62 -8.47 -0.37 16.36
CA ASP A 62 -8.86 1.00 16.64
C ASP A 62 -7.61 1.86 16.76
N TRP A 63 -7.66 3.04 16.17
CA TRP A 63 -6.60 4.05 16.27
C TRP A 63 -7.13 5.36 16.83
N THR A 64 -6.23 6.14 17.42
CA THR A 64 -6.47 7.50 17.92
C THR A 64 -5.30 8.42 17.62
N ALA A 65 -5.59 9.70 17.43
CA ALA A 65 -4.62 10.77 17.21
C ALA A 65 -5.07 12.09 17.87
N SER A 66 -4.15 12.81 18.50
CA SER A 66 -4.39 14.15 19.02
C SER A 66 -3.17 15.05 18.78
N PRO A 67 -3.26 16.13 17.97
CA PRO A 67 -4.45 16.58 17.23
C PRO A 67 -4.86 15.59 16.12
N GLY A 68 -5.98 15.88 15.44
CA GLY A 68 -6.43 15.04 14.33
C GLY A 68 -5.45 15.02 13.15
N VAL A 69 -5.44 13.91 12.44
CA VAL A 69 -4.71 13.72 11.18
C VAL A 69 -5.62 14.00 9.98
N ASP A 70 -5.03 14.18 8.80
CA ASP A 70 -5.81 14.41 7.58
C ASP A 70 -6.00 13.12 6.76
N GLY A 71 -5.22 12.08 7.05
CA GLY A 71 -5.38 10.77 6.43
C GLY A 71 -4.75 9.64 7.23
N VAL A 72 -5.36 8.46 7.11
CA VAL A 72 -4.86 7.19 7.64
C VAL A 72 -4.81 6.19 6.50
N LEU A 73 -3.61 5.79 6.11
CA LEU A 73 -3.36 4.78 5.10
C LEU A 73 -3.15 3.42 5.75
N VAL A 74 -3.79 2.39 5.22
CA VAL A 74 -3.70 1.01 5.67
C VAL A 74 -3.09 0.19 4.57
N LYS A 75 -1.98 -0.49 4.87
CA LYS A 75 -1.36 -1.45 3.96
C LYS A 75 -1.77 -2.85 4.36
N SER A 76 -2.36 -3.59 3.41
CA SER A 76 -2.70 -5.00 3.57
C SER A 76 -2.27 -5.73 2.30
N ALA A 77 -1.30 -6.64 2.43
CA ALA A 77 -0.60 -7.26 1.31
C ALA A 77 -0.01 -6.21 0.34
N ALA A 78 -0.41 -6.24 -0.94
CA ALA A 78 0.07 -5.29 -1.94
C ALA A 78 -0.79 -4.02 -2.02
N ASP A 79 -1.93 -3.99 -1.36
CA ASP A 79 -2.93 -2.93 -1.48
C ASP A 79 -2.72 -1.88 -0.39
N THR A 80 -2.92 -0.61 -0.76
CA THR A 80 -3.01 0.51 0.17
C THR A 80 -4.41 1.09 0.06
N SER A 81 -5.07 1.32 1.19
CA SER A 81 -6.37 1.99 1.26
C SER A 81 -6.34 3.14 2.25
N GLU A 82 -7.09 4.19 1.97
CA GLU A 82 -7.35 5.27 2.91
C GLU A 82 -8.58 4.93 3.75
N ASP A 83 -8.44 4.98 5.06
CA ASP A 83 -9.45 4.52 6.02
C ASP A 83 -10.11 5.66 6.83
N GLY A 84 -9.67 6.90 6.61
CA GLY A 84 -10.34 8.12 7.11
C GLY A 84 -9.39 9.21 7.60
N ASP A 85 -9.98 10.26 8.17
CA ASP A 85 -9.33 11.44 8.76
C ASP A 85 -9.82 11.69 10.21
N GLY A 86 -9.22 12.65 10.89
CA GLY A 86 -9.66 13.09 12.22
C GLY A 86 -8.90 12.47 13.39
N THR A 87 -9.58 12.22 14.50
CA THR A 87 -8.94 11.90 15.81
C THR A 87 -9.03 10.43 16.21
N SER A 88 -9.83 9.63 15.51
CA SER A 88 -10.01 8.21 15.78
C SER A 88 -10.71 7.51 14.63
N GLY A 89 -10.47 6.21 14.49
CA GLY A 89 -11.14 5.34 13.53
C GLY A 89 -10.79 3.87 13.78
N THR A 90 -11.22 3.00 12.88
CA THR A 90 -10.98 1.55 12.97
C THR A 90 -10.53 1.04 11.61
N VAL A 91 -9.33 0.47 11.55
CA VAL A 91 -8.72 -0.09 10.33
C VAL A 91 -8.97 -1.59 10.25
N TYR A 92 -9.12 -2.09 9.02
CA TYR A 92 -9.44 -3.48 8.75
C TYR A 92 -8.47 -4.12 7.76
N GLY A 93 -8.05 -5.34 8.07
CA GLY A 93 -7.58 -6.30 7.08
C GLY A 93 -8.74 -6.80 6.20
N TRP A 94 -8.44 -7.64 5.23
CA TRP A 94 -9.47 -8.18 4.35
C TRP A 94 -9.23 -9.64 4.02
N THR A 95 -10.28 -10.32 3.57
CA THR A 95 -10.23 -11.72 3.18
C THR A 95 -10.76 -11.87 1.75
N GLU A 96 -10.03 -12.62 0.92
CA GLU A 96 -10.49 -13.04 -0.40
C GLU A 96 -10.56 -14.55 -0.53
N THR A 97 -11.49 -15.03 -1.35
CA THR A 97 -11.58 -16.44 -1.71
C THR A 97 -10.89 -16.70 -3.03
N LYS A 98 -9.85 -17.54 -3.04
CA LYS A 98 -9.19 -18.02 -4.27
C LYS A 98 -9.54 -19.47 -4.55
N CYS A 99 -9.90 -19.76 -5.80
CA CYS A 99 -10.18 -21.11 -6.26
C CYS A 99 -9.12 -21.59 -7.25
N ASN A 100 -8.70 -22.84 -7.13
CA ASN A 100 -7.86 -23.46 -8.14
C ASN A 100 -8.70 -23.86 -9.39
N PRO A 101 -8.08 -24.25 -10.52
CA PRO A 101 -8.81 -24.65 -11.73
C PRO A 101 -9.74 -25.86 -11.55
N GLN A 102 -9.57 -26.64 -10.48
CA GLN A 102 -10.43 -27.76 -10.11
C GLN A 102 -11.65 -27.33 -9.27
N GLY A 103 -11.82 -26.03 -9.03
CA GLY A 103 -12.93 -25.47 -8.26
C GLY A 103 -12.80 -25.60 -6.75
N VAL A 104 -11.61 -25.96 -6.23
CA VAL A 104 -11.35 -25.99 -4.79
C VAL A 104 -10.99 -24.57 -4.35
N CYS A 105 -11.85 -23.99 -3.53
CA CYS A 105 -11.72 -22.63 -3.02
C CYS A 105 -11.12 -22.61 -1.61
N LYS A 106 -10.31 -21.58 -1.34
CA LYS A 106 -9.73 -21.32 -0.03
C LYS A 106 -9.74 -19.81 0.23
N ASP A 107 -10.11 -19.44 1.45
CA ASP A 107 -10.00 -18.07 1.92
C ASP A 107 -8.56 -17.74 2.28
N ILE A 108 -8.12 -16.58 1.83
CA ILE A 108 -6.82 -15.98 2.09
C ILE A 108 -7.08 -14.69 2.83
N THR A 109 -6.68 -14.68 4.08
CA THR A 109 -6.73 -13.52 4.96
C THR A 109 -5.47 -12.69 4.75
N HIS A 110 -5.66 -11.40 4.50
CA HIS A 110 -4.61 -10.40 4.35
C HIS A 110 -4.64 -9.50 5.58
N ASP A 111 -3.67 -9.72 6.45
CA ASP A 111 -3.43 -8.90 7.62
C ASP A 111 -2.89 -7.52 7.19
N ILE A 112 -3.20 -6.52 8.01
CA ILE A 112 -2.61 -5.20 7.96
C ILE A 112 -1.11 -5.36 8.24
N SER A 113 -0.26 -4.93 7.30
CA SER A 113 1.18 -4.88 7.50
C SER A 113 1.60 -3.64 8.27
N HIS A 114 1.03 -2.49 7.91
CA HIS A 114 1.32 -1.22 8.59
C HIS A 114 0.20 -0.20 8.37
N VAL A 115 0.18 0.80 9.25
CA VAL A 115 -0.72 1.96 9.19
C VAL A 115 0.12 3.23 9.19
N THR A 116 -0.14 4.11 8.24
CA THR A 116 0.58 5.37 8.05
C THR A 116 -0.37 6.55 8.26
N PHE A 117 0.02 7.48 9.14
CA PHE A 117 -0.71 8.71 9.42
C PHE A 117 -0.15 9.85 8.59
N CYS A 118 -1.01 10.56 7.86
CA CYS A 118 -0.64 11.62 6.93
C CYS A 118 -1.21 12.99 7.31
N LYS A 119 -0.59 14.04 6.78
CA LYS A 119 -0.96 15.44 6.97
C LYS A 119 -0.90 16.23 5.67
N ASP A 120 -1.83 17.15 5.51
CA ASP A 120 -1.82 18.19 4.48
C ASP A 120 -1.30 19.52 5.02
N SER A 121 -0.57 20.24 4.17
CA SER A 121 -0.03 21.59 4.42
C SER A 121 -1.14 22.63 4.52
N ASN A 122 -2.26 22.39 3.85
CA ASN A 122 -3.43 23.25 3.88
C ASN A 122 -4.36 22.76 4.98
N GLY A 123 -4.18 23.25 6.22
CA GLY A 123 -5.00 22.91 7.38
C GLY A 123 -6.50 23.27 7.27
N GLY A 124 -7.19 22.67 6.31
CA GLY A 124 -8.60 22.84 6.01
C GLY A 124 -9.43 21.71 6.60
N ASN A 125 -9.83 21.92 7.86
CA ASN A 125 -11.13 21.54 8.44
C ASN A 125 -11.92 20.45 7.69
N GLY A 126 -12.07 19.28 8.31
CA GLY A 126 -12.85 18.14 7.82
C GLY A 126 -14.14 18.53 7.11
N GLY A 127 -14.26 18.06 5.87
CA GLY A 127 -15.39 18.38 5.01
C GLY A 127 -15.06 18.22 3.54
N ASN A 128 -15.06 16.97 3.05
CA ASN A 128 -15.45 16.60 1.70
C ASN A 128 -15.14 17.67 0.60
N GLY A 129 -13.89 17.76 0.17
CA GLY A 129 -13.47 18.57 -0.98
C GLY A 129 -11.99 18.30 -1.27
N CYS A 130 -11.60 17.42 -2.18
CA CYS A 130 -12.17 17.16 -3.51
C CYS A 130 -12.16 15.67 -3.87
N LYS A 131 -13.31 15.01 -3.75
CA LYS A 131 -13.76 14.04 -4.77
C LYS A 131 -14.16 14.83 -6.02
N GLY A 132 -13.19 15.20 -6.85
CA GLY A 132 -13.43 15.94 -8.09
C GLY A 132 -12.22 16.78 -8.52
N ASP A 133 -11.55 16.30 -9.56
CA ASP A 133 -10.80 17.08 -10.53
C ASP A 133 -9.52 17.78 -10.02
N CYS A 134 -8.57 17.00 -9.50
CA CYS A 134 -7.16 17.41 -9.46
C CYS A 134 -6.54 17.29 -10.86
N ASN A 135 -7.02 18.10 -11.80
CA ASN A 135 -6.34 18.29 -13.07
C ASN A 135 -5.22 19.32 -12.85
N GLY A 136 -4.04 18.81 -12.54
CA GLY A 136 -2.82 19.58 -12.28
C GLY A 136 -1.60 18.70 -12.39
N ASP A 137 -1.27 18.32 -13.63
CA ASP A 137 0.05 17.93 -14.13
C ASP A 137 1.06 17.38 -13.11
N HIS A 138 0.86 16.11 -12.74
CA HIS A 138 1.99 15.23 -12.46
C HIS A 138 1.89 14.05 -13.44
N PRO A 139 2.95 13.75 -14.22
CA PRO A 139 2.93 12.63 -15.12
C PRO A 139 2.83 11.35 -14.29
N VAL A 140 1.63 10.78 -14.21
CA VAL A 140 1.47 9.38 -13.84
C VAL A 140 2.40 8.57 -14.74
N PRO A 141 3.28 7.71 -14.22
CA PRO A 141 3.85 6.66 -15.05
C PRO A 141 2.67 5.77 -15.44
N VAL A 142 2.07 6.06 -16.60
CA VAL A 142 1.19 5.13 -17.28
C VAL A 142 2.08 3.94 -17.61
N PHE A 143 2.07 2.92 -16.75
CA PHE A 143 2.55 1.59 -17.12
C PHE A 143 1.65 1.12 -18.24
N SER A 144 2.03 1.47 -19.46
CA SER A 144 1.43 0.96 -20.66
C SER A 144 1.65 -0.55 -20.63
N PHE A 145 0.57 -1.31 -20.42
CA PHE A 145 0.51 -2.74 -20.69
C PHE A 145 0.60 -2.95 -22.22
N ALA A 146 1.73 -2.57 -22.80
CA ALA A 146 2.05 -2.70 -24.22
C ALA A 146 3.50 -3.17 -24.39
N THR A 147 3.96 -4.08 -23.54
CA THR A 147 5.21 -4.83 -23.78
C THR A 147 5.08 -6.26 -23.27
N LEU A 148 4.04 -6.97 -23.73
CA LEU A 148 3.95 -8.42 -23.55
C LEU A 148 3.49 -9.11 -24.84
N ALA A 149 4.25 -8.90 -25.92
CA ALA A 149 4.08 -9.68 -27.16
C ALA A 149 5.33 -9.79 -28.06
N VAL A 150 6.54 -9.39 -27.64
CA VAL A 150 7.71 -9.42 -28.55
C VAL A 150 8.97 -10.03 -27.91
N ALA A 151 8.81 -11.05 -27.06
CA ALA A 151 9.94 -11.89 -26.62
C ALA A 151 9.76 -13.39 -26.92
N VAL A 152 8.58 -13.84 -27.34
CA VAL A 152 8.33 -15.26 -27.68
C VAL A 152 8.55 -15.56 -29.17
N VAL A 153 8.62 -14.55 -30.05
CA VAL A 153 8.82 -14.78 -31.50
C VAL A 153 10.30 -15.01 -31.86
N LEU A 154 11.26 -14.55 -31.05
CA LEU A 154 12.70 -14.71 -31.36
C LEU A 154 13.33 -16.00 -30.82
N ALA A 155 12.70 -16.69 -29.87
CA ALA A 155 13.12 -18.04 -29.47
C ALA A 155 12.56 -19.14 -30.40
N GLY A 156 11.43 -18.88 -31.07
CA GLY A 156 10.79 -19.83 -31.99
C GLY A 156 11.43 -19.91 -33.39
N LEU A 157 12.05 -18.83 -33.87
CA LEU A 157 12.72 -18.82 -35.19
C LEU A 157 14.19 -19.30 -35.14
N GLY A 158 14.84 -19.23 -33.97
CA GLY A 158 16.21 -19.73 -33.79
C GLY A 158 16.33 -21.26 -33.81
N LEU A 159 15.30 -21.98 -33.32
CA LEU A 159 15.31 -23.45 -33.31
C LEU A 159 14.91 -24.09 -34.66
N ALA A 160 14.29 -23.34 -35.58
CA ALA A 160 13.97 -23.86 -36.91
C ALA A 160 15.17 -23.83 -37.88
N TYR A 161 16.15 -22.95 -37.66
CA TYR A 161 17.32 -22.83 -38.55
C TYR A 161 18.43 -23.85 -38.23
N LEU A 162 18.48 -24.40 -37.01
CA LEU A 162 19.47 -25.40 -36.61
C LEU A 162 19.07 -26.87 -36.90
N ARG A 163 17.86 -27.11 -37.43
CA ARG A 163 17.43 -28.46 -37.86
C ARG A 163 17.55 -28.70 -39.37
N LYS A 164 18.11 -27.77 -40.13
CA LYS A 164 18.26 -27.90 -41.59
C LYS A 164 19.68 -27.63 -42.11
N ARG A 165 20.69 -27.90 -41.28
CA ARG A 165 22.04 -28.24 -41.71
C ARG A 165 22.44 -29.56 -41.06
#